data_AF-A0A951L3I2-F1
#
_entry.id   AF-A0A951L3I2-F1
#
_cell.length_a   1.000
_cell.length_b   1.000
_cell.length_c   1.000
_cell.angle_alpha   90.00
_cell.angle_beta   90.00
_cell.angle_gamma   90.00
#
_symmetry.space_group_name_H-M   'P 1'
#
loop_
_entity.id
_entity.type
_entity.pdbx_description
1 polymer ?
#
loop_
_entity_poly.entity_id
_entity_poly.type
_entity_poly.pdbx_seq_one_letter_code
_entity_poly.pdbx_strand_id
1 'polypeptide(L)'
;VPDPEFAAAYATREERPDLDTLAADPDFSKAIGAAVNRVNLTLPPGERVRRFIVAPEPFTIANGQITPTLKIKRHVIREIYGASLDALYHGREIAA
;
A
#
# COMPACT_ATOMS: atom_id res chain seq x y z
N VAL A 1 2.38 -1.19 -3.38
CA VAL A 1 2.28 -2.65 -3.27
C VAL A 1 3.47 -3.13 -2.45
N PRO A 2 3.26 -3.90 -1.37
CA PRO A 2 4.35 -4.57 -0.68
C PRO A 2 5.13 -5.49 -1.64
N ASP A 3 6.41 -5.68 -1.37
CA ASP A 3 7.22 -6.63 -2.13
C ASP A 3 6.68 -8.07 -1.96
N PRO A 4 6.60 -8.88 -3.03
CA PRO A 4 6.08 -10.24 -2.95
C PRO A 4 6.84 -11.17 -1.99
N GLU A 5 8.17 -11.03 -1.89
CA GLU A 5 8.97 -11.83 -0.95
C GLU A 5 8.73 -11.40 0.49
N PHE A 6 8.59 -10.10 0.73
CA PHE A 6 8.19 -9.58 2.05
C PHE A 6 6.80 -10.08 2.46
N ALA A 7 5.83 -10.07 1.54
CA ALA A 7 4.49 -10.60 1.78
C ALA A 7 4.51 -12.10 2.07
N ALA A 8 5.30 -12.87 1.31
CA ALA A 8 5.45 -14.31 1.50
C ALA A 8 6.20 -14.66 2.80
N ALA A 9 7.20 -13.88 3.21
CA ALA A 9 7.92 -14.07 4.47
C ALA A 9 7.02 -13.78 5.68
N TYR A 10 6.08 -12.84 5.57
CA TYR A 10 5.06 -12.62 6.60
C TYR A 10 4.03 -13.77 6.65
N ALA A 11 3.73 -14.38 5.51
CA ALA A 11 2.84 -15.54 5.39
C ALA A 11 3.41 -16.86 5.96
N THR A 12 4.43 -16.83 6.82
CA THR A 12 5.09 -18.03 7.36
C THR A 12 4.37 -18.71 8.53
N ARG A 13 3.07 -18.43 8.74
CA ARG A 13 2.26 -19.14 9.76
C ARG A 13 1.10 -19.96 9.22
N GLU A 14 0.53 -19.62 8.07
CA GLU A 14 -0.54 -20.37 7.42
C GLU A 14 -0.37 -20.14 5.90
N GLU A 15 -0.64 -21.17 5.10
CA GLU A 15 -0.54 -21.21 3.63
C GLU A 15 -0.81 -19.85 2.97
N ARG A 16 0.16 -19.36 2.15
CA ARG A 16 0.17 -18.08 1.44
C ARG A 16 -1.24 -17.51 1.18
N PRO A 17 -1.75 -16.62 2.04
CA PRO A 17 -3.00 -15.93 1.76
C PRO A 17 -2.71 -14.95 0.61
N ASP A 18 -3.60 -14.89 -0.36
CA ASP A 18 -3.55 -13.89 -1.42
C ASP A 18 -3.38 -12.48 -0.81
N LEU A 19 -2.72 -11.58 -1.54
CA LEU A 19 -2.47 -10.20 -1.10
C LEU A 19 -3.76 -9.46 -0.71
N ASP A 20 -4.89 -9.87 -1.28
CA ASP A 20 -6.22 -9.39 -0.91
C ASP A 20 -6.59 -9.73 0.55
N THR A 21 -6.39 -10.99 0.95
CA THR A 21 -6.61 -11.45 2.33
C THR A 21 -5.64 -10.79 3.30
N LEU A 22 -4.37 -10.64 2.91
CA LEU A 22 -3.35 -9.97 3.73
C LEU A 22 -3.63 -8.46 3.86
N ALA A 23 -4.17 -7.81 2.84
CA ALA A 23 -4.53 -6.39 2.91
C ALA A 23 -5.61 -6.11 3.95
N ALA A 24 -6.49 -7.09 4.22
CA ALA A 24 -7.50 -7.00 5.27
C ALA A 24 -6.97 -7.33 6.68
N ASP A 25 -5.78 -7.91 6.80
CA ASP A 25 -5.18 -8.29 8.08
C ASP A 25 -4.59 -7.08 8.82
N PRO A 26 -5.07 -6.77 10.05
CA PRO A 26 -4.52 -5.69 10.87
C PRO A 26 -3.05 -5.88 11.24
N ASP A 27 -2.60 -7.13 11.45
CA ASP A 27 -1.23 -7.43 11.82
C ASP A 27 -0.27 -7.22 10.64
N PHE A 28 -0.70 -7.58 9.42
CA PHE A 28 0.02 -7.25 8.20
C PHE A 28 0.13 -5.74 7.98
N SER A 29 -0.98 -5.01 8.16
CA SER A 29 -1.00 -3.54 8.08
C SER A 29 -0.04 -2.91 9.10
N LYS A 30 0.06 -3.47 10.31
CA LYS A 30 1.01 -3.03 11.34
C LYS A 30 2.47 -3.31 10.95
N ALA A 31 2.76 -4.46 10.33
CA ALA A 31 4.10 -4.78 9.85
C ALA A 31 4.56 -3.82 8.73
N ILE A 32 3.68 -3.51 7.79
CA ILE A 32 3.92 -2.48 6.76
C ILE A 32 4.10 -1.10 7.41
N GLY A 33 3.25 -0.75 8.37
CA GLY A 33 3.36 0.50 9.13
C GLY A 33 4.71 0.65 9.83
N ALA A 34 5.25 -0.43 10.40
CA ALA A 34 6.58 -0.43 11.01
C ALA A 34 7.69 -0.15 9.96
N ALA A 35 7.59 -0.74 8.76
CA ALA A 35 8.52 -0.46 7.67
C ALA A 35 8.43 1.00 7.19
N VAL A 36 7.21 1.52 7.00
CA VAL A 36 6.97 2.93 6.64
C VAL A 36 7.52 3.87 7.70
N ASN A 37 7.34 3.56 8.98
CA ASN A 37 7.86 4.36 10.08
C ASN A 37 9.38 4.44 10.06
N ARG A 38 10.09 3.33 9.78
CA ARG A 38 11.56 3.34 9.65
C ARG A 38 12.02 4.31 8.57
N VAL A 39 11.34 4.35 7.42
CA VAL A 39 11.66 5.29 6.33
C VAL A 39 11.28 6.71 6.70
N ASN A 40 10.13 6.94 7.34
CA ASN A 40 9.70 8.27 7.77
C ASN A 40 10.69 8.96 8.73
N LEU A 41 11.48 8.21 9.49
CA LEU A 41 12.53 8.75 10.36
C LEU A 41 13.66 9.42 9.59
N THR A 42 13.90 9.01 8.33
CA THR A 42 14.93 9.60 7.47
C THR A 42 14.40 10.76 6.63
N LEU A 43 13.09 11.01 6.65
CA LEU A 43 12.43 12.02 5.82
C LEU A 43 12.08 13.30 6.61
N PRO A 44 12.18 14.49 5.96
CA PRO A 44 11.67 15.74 6.51
C PRO A 44 10.16 15.65 6.82
N PRO A 45 9.64 16.41 7.80
CA PRO A 45 8.23 16.32 8.21
C PRO A 45 7.20 16.49 7.08
N GLY A 46 7.52 17.27 6.03
CA GLY A 46 6.65 17.49 4.87
C GLY A 46 6.58 16.32 3.88
N GLU A 47 7.54 15.39 3.93
CA GLU A 47 7.65 14.26 2.99
C GLU A 47 7.23 12.93 3.63
N ARG A 48 6.91 12.93 4.93
CA ARG A 48 6.53 11.72 5.65
C ARG A 48 5.18 11.20 5.18
N VAL A 49 5.12 9.88 4.97
CA VAL A 49 3.88 9.17 4.68
C VAL A 49 3.05 9.11 5.97
N ARG A 50 1.92 9.83 5.98
CA ARG A 50 1.04 9.90 7.16
C ARG A 50 0.01 8.78 7.22
N ARG A 51 -0.48 8.37 6.06
CA ARG A 51 -1.53 7.36 5.87
C ARG A 51 -1.23 6.60 4.58
N PHE A 52 -1.61 5.33 4.55
CA PHE A 52 -1.41 4.46 3.39
C PHE A 52 -2.55 3.44 3.32
N ILE A 53 -2.76 2.88 2.13
CA ILE A 53 -3.55 1.67 1.90
C ILE A 53 -2.63 0.60 1.33
N VAL A 54 -2.97 -0.67 1.58
CA VAL A 54 -2.33 -1.81 0.94
C VAL A 54 -3.14 -2.14 -0.32
N ALA A 55 -2.49 -2.19 -1.48
CA ALA A 55 -3.13 -2.67 -2.70
C ALA A 55 -3.25 -4.20 -2.62
N PRO A 56 -4.42 -4.78 -2.96
CA PRO A 56 -4.68 -6.21 -2.87
C PRO A 56 -4.00 -7.01 -3.98
N GLU A 57 -3.46 -6.35 -5.01
CA GLU A 57 -2.73 -6.98 -6.09
C GLU A 57 -1.48 -6.17 -6.51
N PRO A 58 -0.48 -6.81 -7.13
CA PRO A 58 0.67 -6.11 -7.70
C PRO A 58 0.31 -5.25 -8.90
N PHE A 59 1.05 -4.15 -9.09
CA PHE A 59 0.92 -3.35 -10.29
C PHE A 59 1.71 -4.03 -11.40
N THR A 60 1.05 -4.41 -12.49
CA THR A 60 1.66 -5.20 -13.57
C THR A 60 1.39 -4.57 -14.93
N ILE A 61 2.16 -5.01 -15.94
CA ILE A 61 1.89 -4.63 -17.33
C ILE A 61 0.56 -5.25 -17.77
N ALA A 62 0.25 -6.46 -17.29
CA ALA A 62 -0.96 -7.21 -17.61
C ALA A 62 -2.24 -6.52 -17.12
N ASN A 63 -2.26 -6.01 -15.88
CA ASN A 63 -3.38 -5.21 -15.37
C ASN A 63 -3.31 -3.72 -15.78
N GLY A 64 -2.34 -3.35 -16.62
CA GLY A 64 -2.23 -2.02 -17.20
C GLY A 64 -1.86 -0.91 -16.22
N GLN A 65 -1.48 -1.21 -14.98
CA GLN A 65 -1.18 -0.22 -13.94
C GLN A 65 0.26 0.31 -14.00
N ILE A 66 1.15 -0.38 -14.74
CA ILE A 66 2.49 0.10 -15.09
C ILE A 66 2.73 0.06 -16.61
N THR A 67 3.69 0.86 -17.08
CA THR A 67 4.19 0.78 -18.46
C THR A 67 5.10 -0.44 -18.65
N PRO A 68 5.36 -0.87 -19.89
CA PRO A 68 6.39 -1.87 -20.17
C PRO A 68 7.78 -1.52 -19.61
N THR A 69 8.06 -0.22 -19.47
CA THR A 69 9.28 0.30 -18.83
C THR A 69 9.15 0.46 -17.31
N LEU A 70 8.20 -0.25 -16.68
CA LEU A 70 7.95 -0.28 -15.22
C LEU A 70 7.57 1.07 -14.58
N LYS A 71 7.13 2.06 -15.37
CA LYS A 71 6.66 3.34 -14.82
C LYS A 71 5.20 3.23 -14.39
N ILE A 72 4.89 3.77 -13.21
CA ILE A 72 3.54 3.84 -12.65
C ILE A 72 2.61 4.68 -13.53
N LYS A 73 1.45 4.14 -13.92
CA LYS A 73 0.37 4.88 -14.60
C LYS A 73 -0.61 5.44 -13.58
N ARG A 74 -0.32 6.67 -13.13
CA ARG A 74 -1.08 7.32 -12.04
C ARG A 74 -2.58 7.47 -12.31
N HIS A 75 -3.01 7.70 -13.55
CA HIS A 75 -4.43 7.84 -13.88
C HIS A 75 -5.20 6.52 -13.66
N VAL A 76 -4.67 5.40 -14.16
CA VAL A 76 -5.25 4.06 -13.95
C VAL A 76 -5.34 3.72 -12.47
N ILE A 77 -4.27 3.99 -11.70
CA ILE A 77 -4.27 3.73 -10.25
C ILE A 77 -5.31 4.60 -9.54
N ARG A 78 -5.47 5.86 -9.95
CA ARG A 78 -6.52 6.72 -9.37
C ARG A 78 -7.93 6.26 -9.73
N GLU A 79 -8.14 5.72 -10.93
CA GLU A 79 -9.44 5.16 -11.32
C GLU A 79 -9.80 3.93 -10.45
N ILE A 80 -8.82 3.08 -10.13
CA ILE A 80 -9.05 1.86 -9.34
C ILE A 80 -9.11 2.15 -7.84
N TYR A 81 -8.19 2.96 -7.31
CA TYR A 81 -8.00 3.16 -5.87
C TYR A 81 -8.44 4.54 -5.37
N GLY A 82 -9.00 5.38 -6.23
CA GLY A 82 -9.34 6.78 -5.91
C GLY A 82 -10.20 6.91 -4.67
N ALA A 83 -11.31 6.16 -4.61
CA ALA A 83 -12.20 6.18 -3.45
C ALA A 83 -11.48 5.79 -2.14
N SER A 84 -10.62 4.76 -2.17
CA SER A 84 -9.84 4.33 -1.00
C SER A 84 -8.79 5.38 -0.60
N LEU A 85 -8.16 6.03 -1.58
CA LEU A 85 -7.21 7.12 -1.35
C LEU A 85 -7.90 8.35 -0.75
N ASP A 86 -9.08 8.70 -1.24
CA ASP A 86 -9.88 9.81 -0.73
C ASP A 86 -10.36 9.52 0.69
N ALA A 87 -10.80 8.29 0.96
CA ALA A 87 -11.20 7.85 2.30
C ALA A 87 -10.07 8.02 3.35
N LEU A 88 -8.80 7.93 2.94
CA LEU A 88 -7.68 8.23 3.83
C LEU A 88 -7.73 9.66 4.36
N TYR A 89 -8.30 10.61 3.64
CA TYR A 89 -8.39 12.02 4.05
C TYR A 89 -9.69 12.32 4.79
N HIS A 90 -10.78 11.64 4.46
CA HIS A 90 -12.11 11.91 5.03
C HIS A 90 -12.34 11.27 6.41
N GLY A 91 -11.52 10.30 6.84
CA GLY A 91 -11.68 9.60 8.14
C GLY A 91 -11.42 10.43 9.42
N ARG A 92 -11.18 11.74 9.29
CA ARG A 92 -11.09 12.66 10.43
C ARG A 92 -11.38 14.06 9.90
N GLU A 93 -12.48 14.68 10.36
CA GLU A 93 -12.64 16.14 10.28
C GLU A 93 -11.30 16.76 10.67
N ILE A 94 -10.74 17.57 9.78
CA ILE A 94 -9.57 18.37 10.09
C ILE A 94 -10.08 19.38 11.11
N ALA A 95 -9.91 19.08 12.40
CA ALA A 95 -10.06 20.08 13.45
C ALA A 95 -9.04 21.18 13.11
N ALA A 96 -9.58 22.26 12.56
CA ALA A 96 -8.88 23.51 12.31
C ALA A 96 -8.48 24.17 13.63
#